data_AF-A0A257MQ06-F1
#
_entry.id   AF-A0A257MQ06-F1
#
_cell.length_a   1.000
_cell.length_b   1.000
_cell.length_c   1.000
_cell.angle_alpha   90.00
_cell.angle_beta   90.00
_cell.angle_gamma   90.00
#
_symmetry.space_group_name_H-M   'P 1'
#
loop_
_entity.id
_entity.type
_entity.pdbx_description
1 polymer ?
#
loop_
_entity_poly.entity_id
_entity_poly.type
_entity_poly.pdbx_seq_one_letter_code
_entity_poly.pdbx_strand_id
1 'polypeptide(L)'
;MNKSLAVILIGLILFLATSGSAYGEMPSAVKANQVMLKIKLGTPVEYDNVIIKGNLTSEWLRLPARAIARLPVEEKMPPSDETTLANNSIVIKNSIIDGRVDFSNTSFHKQVSFVNTIFLENVSFISSTFEGDATFANCRFLKIASTTGSRFNGRANFSQTYFKWPAFFIDTQFGGITDFSLARFSSVAYLSGSQFNGPVGFIGTQFYDYAEFFSSQFAADAFFDETYFGGDANFIESFFGQVAEFNKTIFENESSFEGARFAGSTGFIGDIFNGMAYFASTQFDKETSFKQAQFRGESIFAKAKFNDLVEFIDCSFLAVTVFRESEFLIDATFRNTSFLGPSDFTASKFQDSVDFSGSQFADDADFCGVIFNGPADFSRSTFFEKINLQDTEFNKNVHFESCRINTLNLTRSRYEWLFLHWDSVSHLEKDDEAHKKLISNYERLQWQKDSSDCRSACSIETKAEPAKNYSWIMEMLNIHRFTQGFALQPDQGTGKND
;
A
#
# COMPACT_ATOMS: atom_id res chain seq x y z
N MET A 1 -46.60 15.18 -0.15
CA MET A 1 -45.90 14.65 -1.33
C MET A 1 -45.27 13.31 -0.92
N ASN A 2 -45.71 12.21 -1.53
CA ASN A 2 -45.37 10.85 -1.07
C ASN A 2 -43.84 10.63 -1.21
N LYS A 3 -43.13 10.15 -0.18
CA LYS A 3 -41.66 9.98 -0.23
C LYS A 3 -41.24 9.09 -1.42
N SER A 4 -42.04 8.08 -1.77
CA SER A 4 -41.83 7.27 -2.97
C SER A 4 -41.92 8.06 -4.27
N LEU A 5 -42.80 9.05 -4.40
CA LEU A 5 -42.88 9.87 -5.61
C LEU A 5 -41.63 10.72 -5.80
N ALA A 6 -41.07 11.28 -4.72
CA ALA A 6 -39.85 12.08 -4.80
C ALA A 6 -38.62 11.21 -5.12
N VAL A 7 -38.52 10.00 -4.56
CA VAL A 7 -37.43 9.06 -4.86
C VAL A 7 -37.53 8.52 -6.28
N ILE A 8 -38.74 8.19 -6.76
CA ILE A 8 -38.97 7.80 -8.16
C ILE A 8 -38.64 8.96 -9.09
N LEU A 9 -39.01 10.20 -8.75
CA LEU A 9 -38.66 11.38 -9.54
C LEU A 9 -37.14 11.61 -9.57
N ILE A 10 -36.44 11.44 -8.46
CA ILE A 10 -34.97 11.52 -8.39
C ILE A 10 -34.34 10.38 -9.21
N GLY A 11 -34.87 9.16 -9.12
CA GLY A 11 -34.45 8.03 -9.95
C GLY A 11 -34.65 8.31 -11.43
N LEU A 12 -35.80 8.86 -11.82
CA LEU A 12 -36.08 9.30 -13.19
C LEU A 12 -35.19 10.45 -13.65
N ILE A 13 -34.92 11.44 -12.80
CA ILE A 13 -34.05 12.59 -13.11
C ILE A 13 -32.61 12.10 -13.29
N LEU A 14 -32.12 11.23 -12.42
CA LEU A 14 -30.80 10.59 -12.56
C LEU A 14 -30.72 9.72 -13.83
N PHE A 15 -31.81 9.01 -14.16
CA PHE A 15 -31.92 8.18 -15.36
C PHE A 15 -31.95 8.98 -16.67
N LEU A 16 -32.62 10.12 -16.69
CA LEU A 16 -32.68 11.04 -17.84
C LEU A 16 -31.37 11.82 -18.01
N ALA A 17 -30.65 12.13 -16.92
CA ALA A 17 -29.39 12.86 -16.98
C ALA A 17 -28.22 12.01 -17.54
N THR A 18 -28.26 10.68 -17.39
CA THR A 18 -27.16 9.80 -17.82
C THR A 18 -27.37 9.14 -19.17
N SER A 19 -28.60 9.06 -19.69
CA SER A 19 -28.89 8.25 -20.89
C SER A 19 -28.73 8.99 -22.22
N GLY A 20 -28.53 10.31 -22.25
CA GLY A 20 -28.47 11.09 -23.50
C GLY A 20 -29.69 10.89 -24.42
N SER A 21 -30.74 10.23 -23.94
CA SER A 21 -31.85 9.77 -24.75
C SER A 21 -32.91 10.84 -24.80
N ALA A 22 -33.18 11.30 -26.02
CA ALA A 22 -34.25 12.23 -26.33
C ALA A 22 -35.58 11.68 -25.82
N TYR A 23 -36.27 12.45 -24.97
CA TYR A 23 -37.71 12.37 -24.66
C TYR A 23 -38.36 10.99 -24.92
N GLY A 24 -37.91 9.95 -24.22
CA GLY A 24 -38.44 8.59 -24.33
C GLY A 24 -39.69 8.40 -23.45
N GLU A 25 -40.61 7.54 -23.90
CA GLU A 25 -41.85 7.18 -23.20
C GLU A 25 -41.63 6.88 -21.71
N MET A 26 -42.57 7.34 -20.86
CA MET A 26 -42.49 7.09 -19.42
C MET A 26 -42.39 5.58 -19.13
N PRO A 27 -41.48 5.15 -18.23
CA PRO A 27 -41.32 3.75 -17.91
C PRO A 27 -42.64 3.10 -17.46
N SER A 28 -42.95 1.94 -18.02
CA SER A 28 -44.16 1.19 -17.60
C SER A 28 -43.95 0.52 -16.25
N ALA A 29 -45.02 0.41 -15.44
CA ALA A 29 -44.95 -0.22 -14.13
C ALA A 29 -45.23 -1.73 -14.22
N VAL A 30 -44.29 -2.55 -13.76
CA VAL A 30 -44.39 -4.02 -13.67
C VAL A 30 -44.46 -4.42 -12.20
N LYS A 31 -45.36 -5.33 -11.83
CA LYS A 31 -45.41 -5.82 -10.44
C LYS A 31 -44.36 -6.90 -10.23
N ALA A 32 -43.65 -6.86 -9.09
CA ALA A 32 -42.62 -7.82 -8.74
C ALA A 32 -43.10 -9.28 -8.80
N ASN A 33 -44.35 -9.56 -8.44
CA ASN A 33 -44.91 -10.92 -8.51
C ASN A 33 -44.98 -11.48 -9.94
N GLN A 34 -45.12 -10.64 -10.96
CA GLN A 34 -45.05 -11.07 -12.37
C GLN A 34 -43.63 -11.50 -12.74
N VAL A 35 -42.62 -10.80 -12.22
CA VAL A 35 -41.21 -11.15 -12.39
C VAL A 35 -40.92 -12.48 -11.69
N MET A 36 -41.31 -12.61 -10.42
CA MET A 36 -41.06 -13.81 -9.63
C MET A 36 -41.81 -15.05 -10.16
N LEU A 37 -43.00 -14.87 -10.73
CA LEU A 37 -43.71 -15.94 -11.45
C LEU A 37 -42.92 -16.44 -12.65
N LYS A 38 -42.33 -15.55 -13.45
CA LYS A 38 -41.51 -15.95 -14.60
C LYS A 38 -40.29 -16.76 -14.15
N ILE A 39 -39.62 -16.36 -13.06
CA ILE A 39 -38.50 -17.11 -12.45
C ILE A 39 -38.97 -18.49 -11.99
N LYS A 40 -40.07 -18.55 -11.21
CA LYS A 40 -40.62 -19.81 -10.70
C LYS A 40 -41.01 -20.79 -11.82
N LEU A 41 -41.54 -20.28 -12.92
CA LEU A 41 -41.97 -21.07 -14.07
C LEU A 41 -40.83 -21.40 -15.04
N GLY A 42 -39.60 -20.91 -14.79
CA GLY A 42 -38.45 -21.15 -15.67
C GLY A 42 -38.52 -20.42 -17.02
N THR A 43 -39.39 -19.43 -17.15
CA THR A 43 -39.52 -18.63 -18.38
C THR A 43 -38.54 -17.45 -18.36
N PRO A 44 -37.97 -17.03 -19.51
CA PRO A 44 -37.09 -15.86 -19.57
C PRO A 44 -37.72 -14.60 -18.93
N VAL A 45 -36.97 -13.96 -18.05
CA VAL A 45 -37.31 -12.64 -17.50
C VAL A 45 -36.60 -11.61 -18.36
N GLU A 46 -37.37 -10.88 -19.16
CA GLU A 46 -36.86 -9.87 -20.09
C GLU A 46 -37.69 -8.59 -19.91
N TYR A 47 -37.05 -7.55 -19.40
CA TYR A 47 -37.65 -6.23 -19.22
C TYR A 47 -36.65 -5.13 -19.59
N ASP A 48 -37.17 -4.08 -20.25
CA ASP A 48 -36.42 -2.90 -20.68
C ASP A 48 -37.27 -1.67 -20.44
N ASN A 49 -36.69 -0.61 -19.87
CA ASN A 49 -37.38 0.66 -19.59
C ASN A 49 -38.64 0.50 -18.70
N VAL A 50 -38.52 -0.21 -17.57
CA VAL A 50 -39.64 -0.44 -16.64
C VAL A 50 -39.34 -0.01 -15.20
N ILE A 51 -40.40 0.24 -14.43
CA ILE A 51 -40.35 0.34 -12.96
C ILE A 51 -40.94 -0.94 -12.38
N ILE A 52 -40.10 -1.78 -11.80
CA ILE A 52 -40.54 -2.97 -11.06
C ILE A 52 -40.93 -2.54 -9.65
N LYS A 53 -42.19 -2.73 -9.27
CA LYS A 53 -42.73 -2.36 -7.96
C LYS A 53 -42.93 -3.58 -7.07
N GLY A 54 -42.35 -3.53 -5.88
CA GLY A 54 -42.41 -4.56 -4.86
C GLY A 54 -41.12 -5.38 -4.75
N ASN A 55 -41.06 -6.23 -3.72
CA ASN A 55 -39.86 -6.99 -3.40
C ASN A 55 -39.64 -8.17 -4.37
N LEU A 56 -38.40 -8.41 -4.75
CA LEU A 56 -37.94 -9.59 -5.48
C LEU A 56 -37.17 -10.46 -4.50
N THR A 57 -37.79 -11.48 -3.90
CA THR A 57 -37.13 -12.32 -2.89
C THR A 57 -37.16 -13.81 -3.24
N SER A 58 -36.05 -14.51 -2.99
CA SER A 58 -35.92 -15.96 -3.22
C SER A 58 -36.91 -16.78 -2.39
N GLU A 59 -37.36 -16.25 -1.25
CA GLU A 59 -38.44 -16.81 -0.43
C GLU A 59 -39.70 -17.12 -1.25
N TRP A 60 -40.04 -16.26 -2.23
CA TRP A 60 -41.21 -16.47 -3.08
C TRP A 60 -41.04 -17.68 -4.00
N LEU A 61 -39.81 -18.07 -4.34
CA LEU A 61 -39.53 -19.24 -5.18
C LEU A 61 -39.86 -20.56 -4.45
N ARG A 62 -39.99 -20.54 -3.12
CA ARG A 62 -40.44 -21.70 -2.34
C ARG A 62 -41.94 -21.94 -2.43
N LEU A 63 -42.70 -20.93 -2.86
CA LEU A 63 -44.16 -21.01 -2.96
C LEU A 63 -44.61 -21.65 -4.28
N PRO A 64 -45.81 -22.26 -4.31
CA PRO A 64 -46.42 -22.66 -5.57
C PRO A 64 -46.77 -21.41 -6.41
N ALA A 65 -46.70 -21.50 -7.73
CA ALA A 65 -46.94 -20.37 -8.64
C ALA A 65 -48.29 -19.67 -8.39
N ARG A 66 -49.34 -20.43 -8.05
CA ARG A 66 -50.67 -19.88 -7.72
C ARG A 66 -50.66 -18.96 -6.50
N ALA A 67 -49.79 -19.23 -5.51
CA ALA A 67 -49.62 -18.37 -4.34
C ALA A 67 -48.89 -17.08 -4.73
N ILE A 68 -47.78 -17.18 -5.48
CA ILE A 68 -47.01 -16.01 -5.95
C ILE A 68 -47.92 -15.04 -6.73
N ALA A 69 -48.80 -15.55 -7.59
CA ALA A 69 -49.75 -14.74 -8.37
C ALA A 69 -50.72 -13.91 -7.50
N ARG A 70 -50.97 -14.34 -6.26
CA ARG A 70 -51.93 -13.75 -5.32
C ARG A 70 -51.27 -13.01 -4.17
N LEU A 71 -49.94 -13.06 -4.04
CA LEU A 71 -49.23 -12.37 -2.96
C LEU A 71 -49.53 -10.87 -3.02
N PRO A 72 -50.06 -10.27 -1.94
CA PRO A 72 -49.98 -8.85 -1.77
C PRO A 72 -48.49 -8.49 -1.63
N VAL A 73 -48.11 -7.39 -2.26
CA VAL A 73 -46.76 -6.82 -2.17
C VAL A 73 -46.48 -6.60 -0.67
N GLU A 74 -45.45 -7.24 -0.11
CA GLU A 74 -44.90 -7.08 1.27
C GLU A 74 -45.08 -8.21 2.32
N GLU A 75 -45.37 -9.47 1.96
CA GLU A 75 -45.27 -10.56 2.96
C GLU A 75 -43.80 -10.91 3.27
N LYS A 76 -43.32 -10.65 4.50
CA LYS A 76 -41.98 -11.06 4.98
C LYS A 76 -42.00 -12.53 5.35
N MET A 77 -41.27 -13.37 4.61
CA MET A 77 -41.05 -14.76 5.01
C MET A 77 -39.77 -14.86 5.86
N PRO A 78 -39.67 -15.85 6.76
CA PRO A 78 -38.44 -16.07 7.49
C PRO A 78 -37.31 -16.49 6.54
N PRO A 79 -36.08 -16.01 6.75
CA PRO A 79 -34.93 -16.48 6.00
C PRO A 79 -34.75 -17.99 6.20
N SER A 80 -34.26 -18.70 5.18
CA SER A 80 -33.78 -20.08 5.37
C SER A 80 -32.56 -20.36 4.52
N ASP A 81 -31.79 -21.34 4.99
CA ASP A 81 -30.51 -21.76 4.41
C ASP A 81 -30.69 -22.71 3.21
N GLU A 82 -31.92 -23.07 2.86
CA GLU A 82 -32.18 -23.91 1.69
C GLU A 82 -31.91 -23.15 0.38
N THR A 83 -31.05 -23.71 -0.46
CA THR A 83 -30.72 -23.18 -1.77
C THR A 83 -31.96 -23.13 -2.68
N THR A 84 -32.26 -21.96 -3.23
CA THR A 84 -33.30 -21.80 -4.26
C THR A 84 -32.70 -21.82 -5.65
N LEU A 85 -33.49 -22.20 -6.66
CA LEU A 85 -33.03 -22.38 -8.04
C LEU A 85 -33.72 -21.39 -8.98
N ALA A 86 -32.92 -20.72 -9.81
CA ALA A 86 -33.37 -19.90 -10.93
C ALA A 86 -32.79 -20.45 -12.24
N ASN A 87 -33.59 -21.18 -13.01
CA ASN A 87 -33.16 -21.91 -14.21
C ASN A 87 -33.42 -21.15 -15.53
N ASN A 88 -33.76 -19.87 -15.44
CA ASN A 88 -34.08 -18.98 -16.54
C ASN A 88 -33.07 -17.83 -16.64
N SER A 89 -32.97 -17.22 -17.83
CA SER A 89 -32.26 -15.96 -17.99
C SER A 89 -33.04 -14.84 -17.30
N ILE A 90 -32.32 -13.96 -16.61
CA ILE A 90 -32.86 -12.74 -16.02
C ILE A 90 -32.15 -11.56 -16.66
N VAL A 91 -32.87 -10.79 -17.47
CA VAL A 91 -32.37 -9.61 -18.18
C VAL A 91 -33.34 -8.46 -17.92
N ILE A 92 -32.93 -7.55 -17.03
CA ILE A 92 -33.66 -6.34 -16.69
C ILE A 92 -32.71 -5.18 -16.97
N LYS A 93 -33.01 -4.35 -17.97
CA LYS A 93 -32.11 -3.25 -18.37
C LYS A 93 -32.82 -1.91 -18.40
N ASN A 94 -32.06 -0.83 -18.26
CA ASN A 94 -32.58 0.54 -18.29
C ASN A 94 -33.79 0.74 -17.35
N SER A 95 -33.75 0.16 -16.15
CA SER A 95 -34.95 -0.01 -15.33
C SER A 95 -34.75 0.50 -13.90
N ILE A 96 -35.85 0.62 -13.16
CA ILE A 96 -35.83 0.97 -11.73
C ILE A 96 -36.49 -0.18 -10.96
N ILE A 97 -35.85 -0.65 -9.89
CA ILE A 97 -36.43 -1.60 -8.95
C ILE A 97 -36.77 -0.86 -7.65
N ASP A 98 -38.07 -0.69 -7.44
CA ASP A 98 -38.70 -0.05 -6.27
C ASP A 98 -39.19 -1.13 -5.29
N GLY A 99 -38.22 -1.73 -4.60
CA GLY A 99 -38.43 -2.79 -3.62
C GLY A 99 -37.14 -3.52 -3.30
N ARG A 100 -37.12 -4.26 -2.18
CA ARG A 100 -35.96 -5.05 -1.75
C ARG A 100 -35.67 -6.14 -2.78
N VAL A 101 -34.40 -6.35 -3.10
CA VAL A 101 -33.94 -7.49 -3.89
C VAL A 101 -33.16 -8.42 -2.96
N ASP A 102 -33.64 -9.64 -2.76
CA ASP A 102 -32.99 -10.62 -1.90
C ASP A 102 -33.01 -12.00 -2.55
N PHE A 103 -31.92 -12.34 -3.21
CA PHE A 103 -31.67 -13.67 -3.76
C PHE A 103 -30.55 -14.37 -3.00
N SER A 104 -30.47 -14.17 -1.68
CA SER A 104 -29.55 -14.93 -0.84
C SER A 104 -29.83 -16.43 -0.97
N ASN A 105 -28.78 -17.25 -0.89
CA ASN A 105 -28.84 -18.71 -1.08
C ASN A 105 -29.55 -19.11 -2.39
N THR A 106 -29.27 -18.43 -3.51
CA THR A 106 -29.89 -18.74 -4.82
C THR A 106 -28.83 -19.18 -5.83
N SER A 107 -29.09 -20.26 -6.56
CA SER A 107 -28.26 -20.68 -7.70
C SER A 107 -28.95 -20.29 -9.03
N PHE A 108 -28.30 -19.38 -9.76
CA PHE A 108 -28.68 -18.91 -11.08
C PHE A 108 -27.95 -19.72 -12.15
N HIS A 109 -28.68 -20.58 -12.87
CA HIS A 109 -28.08 -21.48 -13.87
C HIS A 109 -27.84 -20.82 -15.23
N LYS A 110 -28.44 -19.65 -15.46
CA LYS A 110 -28.33 -18.89 -16.71
C LYS A 110 -27.95 -17.45 -16.41
N GLN A 111 -27.71 -16.68 -17.47
CA GLN A 111 -27.28 -15.29 -17.38
C GLN A 111 -28.19 -14.43 -16.48
N VAL A 112 -27.57 -13.53 -15.71
CA VAL A 112 -28.23 -12.49 -14.92
C VAL A 112 -27.69 -11.13 -15.36
N SER A 113 -28.57 -10.23 -15.77
CA SER A 113 -28.21 -8.92 -16.31
C SER A 113 -29.15 -7.86 -15.77
N PHE A 114 -28.54 -6.85 -15.14
CA PHE A 114 -29.21 -5.67 -14.57
C PHE A 114 -28.72 -4.36 -15.21
N VAL A 115 -28.15 -4.40 -16.42
CA VAL A 115 -27.46 -3.24 -17.02
C VAL A 115 -28.27 -1.95 -16.95
N ASN A 116 -27.64 -0.87 -16.49
CA ASN A 116 -28.28 0.45 -16.35
C ASN A 116 -29.56 0.40 -15.47
N THR A 117 -29.54 -0.38 -14.39
CA THR A 117 -30.66 -0.49 -13.44
C THR A 117 -30.38 0.27 -12.14
N ILE A 118 -31.39 0.97 -11.63
CA ILE A 118 -31.35 1.67 -10.35
C ILE A 118 -32.09 0.83 -9.29
N PHE A 119 -31.38 0.46 -8.23
CA PHE A 119 -31.95 -0.22 -7.07
C PHE A 119 -32.20 0.79 -5.95
N LEU A 120 -33.48 1.00 -5.60
CA LEU A 120 -33.88 1.99 -4.60
C LEU A 120 -33.73 1.48 -3.15
N GLU A 121 -33.73 0.16 -2.97
CA GLU A 121 -33.67 -0.54 -1.69
C GLU A 121 -32.49 -1.50 -1.62
N ASN A 122 -32.30 -2.17 -0.47
CA ASN A 122 -31.19 -3.10 -0.25
C ASN A 122 -31.20 -4.25 -1.26
N VAL A 123 -30.01 -4.65 -1.70
CA VAL A 123 -29.78 -5.77 -2.61
C VAL A 123 -28.90 -6.82 -1.95
N SER A 124 -29.36 -8.07 -1.91
CA SER A 124 -28.63 -9.19 -1.32
C SER A 124 -28.55 -10.37 -2.28
N PHE A 125 -27.33 -10.87 -2.47
CA PHE A 125 -26.95 -12.09 -3.18
C PHE A 125 -26.02 -12.94 -2.29
N ILE A 126 -26.15 -12.83 -0.97
CA ILE A 126 -25.32 -13.55 0.00
C ILE A 126 -25.40 -15.06 -0.25
N SER A 127 -24.25 -15.72 -0.29
CA SER A 127 -24.15 -17.18 -0.50
C SER A 127 -24.87 -17.67 -1.77
N SER A 128 -25.01 -16.82 -2.78
CA SER A 128 -25.58 -17.19 -4.08
C SER A 128 -24.52 -17.75 -5.02
N THR A 129 -24.95 -18.42 -6.09
CA THR A 129 -24.06 -18.92 -7.15
C THR A 129 -24.58 -18.48 -8.51
N PHE A 130 -23.72 -17.87 -9.32
CA PHE A 130 -23.98 -17.50 -10.70
C PHE A 130 -23.19 -18.45 -11.61
N GLU A 131 -23.87 -19.41 -12.21
CA GLU A 131 -23.24 -20.38 -13.12
C GLU A 131 -22.89 -19.77 -14.48
N GLY A 132 -23.71 -18.83 -14.95
CA GLY A 132 -23.46 -18.03 -16.16
C GLY A 132 -22.95 -16.63 -15.84
N ASP A 133 -22.84 -15.81 -16.89
CA ASP A 133 -22.42 -14.41 -16.76
C ASP A 133 -23.42 -13.60 -15.92
N ALA A 134 -22.86 -12.75 -15.05
CA ALA A 134 -23.59 -11.81 -14.22
C ALA A 134 -23.12 -10.37 -14.51
N THR A 135 -24.02 -9.49 -14.92
CA THR A 135 -23.69 -8.09 -15.17
C THR A 135 -24.60 -7.12 -14.42
N PHE A 136 -23.95 -6.20 -13.74
CA PHE A 136 -24.50 -5.04 -13.04
C PHE A 136 -23.89 -3.75 -13.61
N ALA A 137 -23.40 -3.77 -14.85
CA ALA A 137 -22.73 -2.62 -15.45
C ALA A 137 -23.66 -1.39 -15.49
N ASN A 138 -23.12 -0.22 -15.16
CA ASN A 138 -23.85 1.04 -15.08
C ASN A 138 -25.02 1.04 -14.07
N CYS A 139 -25.03 0.11 -13.10
CA CYS A 139 -26.06 0.10 -12.06
C CYS A 139 -25.86 1.22 -11.04
N ARG A 140 -26.93 1.54 -10.32
CA ARG A 140 -26.89 2.42 -9.15
C ARG A 140 -27.54 1.74 -7.95
N PHE A 141 -26.74 1.43 -6.94
CA PHE A 141 -27.21 0.90 -5.66
C PHE A 141 -27.36 2.05 -4.67
N LEU A 142 -28.61 2.43 -4.38
CA LEU A 142 -28.90 3.59 -3.51
C LEU A 142 -28.93 3.24 -2.02
N LYS A 143 -28.78 1.96 -1.69
CA LYS A 143 -28.58 1.40 -0.33
C LYS A 143 -27.57 0.25 -0.40
N ILE A 144 -27.49 -0.55 0.66
CA ILE A 144 -26.52 -1.64 0.81
C ILE A 144 -26.69 -2.66 -0.32
N ALA A 145 -25.56 -3.09 -0.89
CA ALA A 145 -25.47 -4.21 -1.82
C ALA A 145 -24.49 -5.25 -1.26
N SER A 146 -24.88 -6.52 -1.22
CA SER A 146 -24.02 -7.60 -0.70
C SER A 146 -24.04 -8.82 -1.60
N THR A 147 -22.84 -9.35 -1.86
CA THR A 147 -22.57 -10.63 -2.51
C THR A 147 -21.75 -11.54 -1.57
N THR A 148 -21.74 -11.27 -0.26
CA THR A 148 -20.87 -11.97 0.70
C THR A 148 -20.99 -13.49 0.58
N GLY A 149 -19.85 -14.18 0.50
CA GLY A 149 -19.80 -15.64 0.38
C GLY A 149 -20.37 -16.21 -0.92
N SER A 150 -20.69 -15.37 -1.91
CA SER A 150 -21.23 -15.82 -3.19
C SER A 150 -20.13 -16.30 -4.14
N ARG A 151 -20.55 -16.99 -5.22
CA ARG A 151 -19.68 -17.50 -6.26
C ARG A 151 -20.16 -17.07 -7.65
N PHE A 152 -19.28 -16.46 -8.43
CA PHE A 152 -19.48 -16.11 -9.83
C PHE A 152 -18.62 -17.01 -10.71
N ASN A 153 -19.18 -18.07 -11.29
CA ASN A 153 -18.43 -18.99 -12.14
C ASN A 153 -18.16 -18.41 -13.54
N GLY A 154 -19.11 -17.61 -14.06
CA GLY A 154 -18.96 -16.87 -15.32
C GLY A 154 -18.30 -15.50 -15.13
N ARG A 155 -18.41 -14.63 -16.16
CA ARG A 155 -17.94 -13.25 -16.08
C ARG A 155 -18.79 -12.45 -15.08
N ALA A 156 -18.15 -11.64 -14.24
CA ALA A 156 -18.81 -10.71 -13.34
C ALA A 156 -18.49 -9.27 -13.75
N ASN A 157 -19.48 -8.48 -14.17
CA ASN A 157 -19.26 -7.12 -14.65
C ASN A 157 -20.00 -6.09 -13.79
N PHE A 158 -19.24 -5.29 -13.05
CA PHE A 158 -19.66 -4.15 -12.24
C PHE A 158 -19.11 -2.81 -12.79
N SER A 159 -18.63 -2.77 -14.02
CA SER A 159 -18.06 -1.55 -14.62
C SER A 159 -19.04 -0.38 -14.56
N GLN A 160 -18.53 0.82 -14.29
CA GLN A 160 -19.30 2.06 -14.17
C GLN A 160 -20.46 2.01 -13.15
N THR A 161 -20.42 1.07 -12.20
CA THR A 161 -21.45 0.95 -11.16
C THR A 161 -21.24 1.99 -10.07
N TYR A 162 -22.33 2.55 -9.57
CA TYR A 162 -22.32 3.47 -8.44
C TYR A 162 -22.91 2.82 -7.19
N PHE A 163 -22.09 2.64 -6.16
CA PHE A 163 -22.48 2.19 -4.83
C PHE A 163 -22.53 3.39 -3.88
N LYS A 164 -23.74 3.79 -3.49
CA LYS A 164 -23.94 4.95 -2.60
C LYS A 164 -23.62 4.64 -1.14
N TRP A 165 -23.94 3.42 -0.72
CA TRP A 165 -23.76 2.91 0.65
C TRP A 165 -22.84 1.69 0.61
N PRO A 166 -22.42 1.15 1.77
CA PRO A 166 -21.45 0.06 1.81
C PRO A 166 -21.81 -1.11 0.88
N ALA A 167 -20.78 -1.57 0.16
CA ALA A 167 -20.86 -2.69 -0.76
C ALA A 167 -20.01 -3.84 -0.23
N PHE A 168 -20.61 -5.03 -0.11
CA PHE A 168 -19.98 -6.19 0.53
C PHE A 168 -19.71 -7.30 -0.48
N PHE A 169 -18.44 -7.57 -0.74
CA PHE A 169 -17.89 -8.67 -1.54
C PHE A 169 -17.02 -9.62 -0.68
N ILE A 170 -17.18 -9.58 0.63
CA ILE A 170 -16.46 -10.41 1.60
C ILE A 170 -16.57 -11.90 1.21
N ASP A 171 -15.45 -12.62 1.19
CA ASP A 171 -15.37 -14.04 0.84
C ASP A 171 -16.06 -14.41 -0.49
N THR A 172 -16.22 -13.43 -1.41
CA THR A 172 -16.81 -13.68 -2.73
C THR A 172 -15.79 -14.31 -3.65
N GLN A 173 -16.20 -15.35 -4.37
CA GLN A 173 -15.36 -16.07 -5.32
C GLN A 173 -15.73 -15.70 -6.75
N PHE A 174 -14.79 -15.11 -7.48
CA PHE A 174 -14.91 -14.80 -8.89
C PHE A 174 -14.07 -15.78 -9.71
N GLY A 175 -14.74 -16.74 -10.36
CA GLY A 175 -14.14 -17.75 -11.23
C GLY A 175 -13.74 -17.21 -12.60
N GLY A 176 -14.54 -16.30 -13.16
CA GLY A 176 -14.30 -15.67 -14.46
C GLY A 176 -13.67 -14.28 -14.37
N ILE A 177 -13.57 -13.61 -15.51
CA ILE A 177 -13.13 -12.21 -15.61
C ILE A 177 -14.06 -11.32 -14.78
N THR A 178 -13.46 -10.47 -13.96
CA THR A 178 -14.19 -9.51 -13.11
C THR A 178 -13.84 -8.08 -13.47
N ASP A 179 -14.85 -7.24 -13.65
CA ASP A 179 -14.65 -5.88 -14.15
C ASP A 179 -15.36 -4.87 -13.24
N PHE A 180 -14.59 -4.10 -12.47
CA PHE A 180 -15.01 -2.96 -11.67
C PHE A 180 -14.61 -1.62 -12.31
N SER A 181 -14.10 -1.62 -13.55
CA SER A 181 -13.52 -0.42 -14.16
C SER A 181 -14.50 0.76 -14.13
N LEU A 182 -14.00 1.93 -13.71
CA LEU A 182 -14.78 3.17 -13.54
C LEU A 182 -15.96 3.07 -12.55
N ALA A 183 -15.99 2.04 -11.69
CA ALA A 183 -16.96 1.97 -10.60
C ALA A 183 -16.67 3.05 -9.55
N ARG A 184 -17.69 3.39 -8.76
CA ARG A 184 -17.65 4.43 -7.75
C ARG A 184 -18.27 3.94 -6.45
N PHE A 185 -17.47 3.90 -5.40
CA PHE A 185 -17.89 3.55 -4.03
C PHE A 185 -17.89 4.83 -3.19
N SER A 186 -19.07 5.35 -2.85
CA SER A 186 -19.21 6.56 -2.01
C SER A 186 -19.06 6.29 -0.51
N SER A 187 -19.11 5.03 -0.12
CA SER A 187 -18.90 4.55 1.23
C SER A 187 -18.09 3.25 1.15
N VAL A 188 -17.82 2.64 2.30
CA VAL A 188 -16.89 1.52 2.45
C VAL A 188 -17.14 0.39 1.44
N ALA A 189 -16.07 -0.06 0.79
CA ALA A 189 -16.07 -1.24 -0.06
C ALA A 189 -15.38 -2.40 0.68
N TYR A 190 -16.12 -3.44 1.03
CA TYR A 190 -15.60 -4.60 1.77
C TYR A 190 -15.32 -5.77 0.83
N LEU A 191 -14.05 -6.05 0.54
CA LEU A 191 -13.58 -7.16 -0.31
C LEU A 191 -12.64 -8.13 0.44
N SER A 192 -12.62 -8.10 1.77
CA SER A 192 -11.79 -8.99 2.59
C SER A 192 -12.04 -10.47 2.25
N GLY A 193 -10.97 -11.24 2.09
CA GLY A 193 -11.04 -12.68 1.79
C GLY A 193 -11.61 -13.03 0.41
N SER A 194 -11.92 -12.04 -0.44
CA SER A 194 -12.40 -12.30 -1.80
C SER A 194 -11.34 -13.00 -2.66
N GLN A 195 -11.79 -13.83 -3.60
CA GLN A 195 -10.92 -14.65 -4.44
C GLN A 195 -11.22 -14.36 -5.92
N PHE A 196 -10.26 -13.77 -6.62
CA PHE A 196 -10.29 -13.50 -8.05
C PHE A 196 -9.45 -14.56 -8.77
N ASN A 197 -10.11 -15.63 -9.22
CA ASN A 197 -9.47 -16.72 -9.95
C ASN A 197 -9.29 -16.41 -11.44
N GLY A 198 -10.12 -15.51 -11.99
CA GLY A 198 -9.92 -14.89 -13.31
C GLY A 198 -9.38 -13.46 -13.19
N PRO A 199 -8.91 -12.87 -14.31
CA PRO A 199 -8.39 -11.50 -14.30
C PRO A 199 -9.39 -10.49 -13.74
N VAL A 200 -8.91 -9.51 -12.96
CA VAL A 200 -9.75 -8.46 -12.39
C VAL A 200 -9.24 -7.06 -12.75
N GLY A 201 -10.17 -6.19 -13.15
CA GLY A 201 -9.88 -4.78 -13.41
C GLY A 201 -10.63 -3.86 -12.45
N PHE A 202 -9.89 -3.03 -11.73
CA PHE A 202 -10.35 -1.85 -10.99
C PHE A 202 -9.94 -0.54 -11.69
N ILE A 203 -9.58 -0.59 -12.97
CA ILE A 203 -9.03 0.55 -13.72
C ILE A 203 -9.95 1.79 -13.61
N GLY A 204 -9.39 2.91 -13.15
CA GLY A 204 -10.13 4.16 -12.98
C GLY A 204 -11.25 4.12 -11.92
N THR A 205 -11.25 3.13 -11.04
CA THR A 205 -12.25 3.01 -9.95
C THR A 205 -12.02 4.09 -8.92
N GLN A 206 -13.11 4.55 -8.28
CA GLN A 206 -13.05 5.57 -7.24
C GLN A 206 -13.62 5.00 -5.93
N PHE A 207 -12.76 4.80 -4.95
CA PHE A 207 -13.12 4.49 -3.57
C PHE A 207 -13.05 5.77 -2.74
N TYR A 208 -14.18 6.44 -2.48
CA TYR A 208 -14.18 7.73 -1.76
C TYR A 208 -14.04 7.59 -0.24
N ASP A 209 -14.22 6.38 0.28
CA ASP A 209 -14.17 6.01 1.68
C ASP A 209 -13.25 4.76 1.80
N TYR A 210 -13.21 4.13 2.96
CA TYR A 210 -12.38 2.95 3.22
C TYR A 210 -12.54 1.84 2.16
N ALA A 211 -11.42 1.31 1.67
CA ALA A 211 -11.36 0.21 0.72
C ALA A 211 -10.62 -0.99 1.33
N GLU A 212 -11.35 -2.07 1.57
CA GLU A 212 -10.87 -3.23 2.32
C GLU A 212 -10.60 -4.42 1.40
N PHE A 213 -9.33 -4.81 1.29
CA PHE A 213 -8.83 -5.97 0.53
C PHE A 213 -8.02 -6.94 1.41
N PHE A 214 -8.15 -6.86 2.73
CA PHE A 214 -7.46 -7.74 3.69
C PHE A 214 -7.59 -9.22 3.32
N SER A 215 -6.44 -9.92 3.26
CA SER A 215 -6.33 -11.33 2.88
C SER A 215 -7.01 -11.72 1.56
N SER A 216 -7.26 -10.77 0.65
CA SER A 216 -7.80 -11.06 -0.67
C SER A 216 -6.78 -11.80 -1.54
N GLN A 217 -7.29 -12.59 -2.49
CA GLN A 217 -6.50 -13.47 -3.34
C GLN A 217 -6.75 -13.13 -4.81
N PHE A 218 -5.74 -12.61 -5.50
CA PHE A 218 -5.75 -12.33 -6.92
C PHE A 218 -4.92 -13.40 -7.64
N ALA A 219 -5.53 -14.53 -8.00
CA ALA A 219 -4.79 -15.65 -8.59
C ALA A 219 -4.37 -15.41 -10.06
N ALA A 220 -5.02 -14.46 -10.74
CA ALA A 220 -4.73 -14.00 -12.09
C ALA A 220 -4.36 -12.51 -12.08
N ASP A 221 -4.20 -11.90 -13.26
CA ASP A 221 -3.80 -10.49 -13.39
C ASP A 221 -4.79 -9.54 -12.69
N ALA A 222 -4.25 -8.55 -11.96
CA ALA A 222 -5.02 -7.56 -11.23
C ALA A 222 -4.58 -6.14 -11.63
N PHE A 223 -5.53 -5.37 -12.18
CA PHE A 223 -5.26 -4.04 -12.71
C PHE A 223 -5.97 -2.97 -11.88
N PHE A 224 -5.20 -2.13 -11.19
CA PHE A 224 -5.64 -0.97 -10.43
C PHE A 224 -5.20 0.35 -11.09
N ASP A 225 -4.74 0.33 -12.34
CA ASP A 225 -4.27 1.54 -13.03
C ASP A 225 -5.28 2.70 -12.95
N GLU A 226 -4.77 3.90 -12.68
CA GLU A 226 -5.56 5.13 -12.55
C GLU A 226 -6.67 5.08 -11.47
N THR A 227 -6.57 4.16 -10.50
CA THR A 227 -7.51 4.08 -9.38
C THR A 227 -7.32 5.23 -8.40
N TYR A 228 -8.41 5.68 -7.79
CA TYR A 228 -8.40 6.66 -6.70
C TYR A 228 -8.90 6.03 -5.40
N PHE A 229 -8.02 5.98 -4.40
CA PHE A 229 -8.34 5.63 -3.01
C PHE A 229 -8.39 6.89 -2.17
N GLY A 230 -9.60 7.43 -1.97
CA GLY A 230 -9.87 8.62 -1.19
C GLY A 230 -9.94 8.39 0.32
N GLY A 231 -10.25 7.18 0.78
CA GLY A 231 -10.09 6.73 2.17
C GLY A 231 -8.86 5.84 2.32
N ASP A 232 -8.72 5.19 3.48
CA ASP A 232 -7.63 4.23 3.67
C ASP A 232 -7.82 3.00 2.76
N ALA A 233 -6.73 2.45 2.25
CA ALA A 233 -6.70 1.30 1.38
C ALA A 233 -5.93 0.15 2.05
N ASN A 234 -6.64 -0.91 2.43
CA ASN A 234 -6.07 -2.04 3.15
C ASN A 234 -5.86 -3.25 2.24
N PHE A 235 -4.62 -3.55 1.91
CA PHE A 235 -4.16 -4.75 1.17
C PHE A 235 -3.33 -5.69 2.05
N ILE A 236 -3.44 -5.59 3.37
CA ILE A 236 -2.67 -6.40 4.32
C ILE A 236 -2.93 -7.89 4.08
N GLU A 237 -1.85 -8.68 4.09
CA GLU A 237 -1.86 -10.14 3.86
C GLU A 237 -2.50 -10.58 2.52
N SER A 238 -2.65 -9.66 1.56
CA SER A 238 -3.17 -10.00 0.22
C SER A 238 -2.13 -10.74 -0.62
N PHE A 239 -2.62 -11.51 -1.59
CA PHE A 239 -1.78 -12.27 -2.52
C PHE A 239 -2.10 -11.92 -3.97
N PHE A 240 -1.07 -11.58 -4.73
CA PHE A 240 -1.13 -11.34 -6.17
C PHE A 240 -0.32 -12.42 -6.89
N GLY A 241 -1.00 -13.37 -7.52
CA GLY A 241 -0.42 -14.57 -8.12
C GLY A 241 0.21 -14.38 -9.49
N GLN A 242 -0.21 -13.34 -10.22
CA GLN A 242 0.31 -12.94 -11.53
C GLN A 242 0.63 -11.45 -11.52
N VAL A 243 0.49 -10.77 -12.67
CA VAL A 243 0.79 -9.35 -12.82
C VAL A 243 -0.14 -8.51 -11.94
N ALA A 244 0.43 -7.52 -11.24
CA ALA A 244 -0.31 -6.54 -10.44
C ALA A 244 0.11 -5.12 -10.82
N GLU A 245 -0.80 -4.34 -11.40
CA GLU A 245 -0.50 -2.97 -11.86
C GLU A 245 -1.30 -1.96 -11.06
N PHE A 246 -0.61 -0.99 -10.46
CA PHE A 246 -1.19 0.15 -9.74
C PHE A 246 -0.87 1.47 -10.43
N ASN A 247 -0.38 1.46 -11.68
CA ASN A 247 0.22 2.66 -12.27
C ASN A 247 -0.70 3.87 -12.25
N LYS A 248 -0.14 5.01 -11.84
CA LYS A 248 -0.82 6.30 -11.68
C LYS A 248 -2.00 6.22 -10.71
N THR A 249 -1.94 5.32 -9.74
CA THR A 249 -2.90 5.28 -8.64
C THR A 249 -2.63 6.41 -7.66
N ILE A 250 -3.71 6.96 -7.10
CA ILE A 250 -3.64 7.96 -6.05
C ILE A 250 -4.19 7.36 -4.76
N PHE A 251 -3.34 7.27 -3.74
CA PHE A 251 -3.70 6.94 -2.38
C PHE A 251 -3.75 8.23 -1.56
N GLU A 252 -4.94 8.74 -1.29
CA GLU A 252 -5.14 10.02 -0.60
C GLU A 252 -4.81 9.93 0.89
N ASN A 253 -5.20 8.83 1.54
CA ASN A 253 -4.93 8.54 2.94
C ASN A 253 -4.01 7.32 3.08
N GLU A 254 -4.09 6.59 4.19
CA GLU A 254 -3.19 5.47 4.47
C GLU A 254 -3.39 4.34 3.45
N SER A 255 -2.29 3.80 2.93
CA SER A 255 -2.29 2.58 2.12
C SER A 255 -1.38 1.55 2.77
N SER A 256 -1.89 0.34 3.02
CA SER A 256 -1.10 -0.73 3.64
C SER A 256 -1.10 -1.98 2.78
N PHE A 257 0.11 -2.43 2.43
CA PHE A 257 0.45 -3.69 1.78
C PHE A 257 1.25 -4.58 2.75
N GLU A 258 1.14 -4.35 4.06
CA GLU A 258 1.91 -5.08 5.07
C GLU A 258 1.67 -6.59 4.94
N GLY A 259 2.76 -7.36 4.88
CA GLY A 259 2.71 -8.81 4.73
C GLY A 259 2.11 -9.32 3.41
N ALA A 260 1.79 -8.44 2.46
CA ALA A 260 1.31 -8.85 1.13
C ALA A 260 2.41 -9.56 0.34
N ARG A 261 2.00 -10.42 -0.60
CA ARG A 261 2.91 -11.11 -1.52
C ARG A 261 2.51 -10.90 -2.97
N PHE A 262 3.46 -10.40 -3.75
CA PHE A 262 3.38 -10.27 -5.20
C PHE A 262 4.24 -11.35 -5.86
N ALA A 263 3.61 -12.39 -6.38
CA ALA A 263 4.27 -13.52 -7.04
C ALA A 263 4.63 -13.24 -8.51
N GLY A 264 3.87 -12.36 -9.18
CA GLY A 264 4.16 -11.85 -10.52
C GLY A 264 4.78 -10.44 -10.49
N SER A 265 5.03 -9.89 -11.68
CA SER A 265 5.59 -8.53 -11.82
C SER A 265 4.63 -7.47 -11.28
N THR A 266 5.19 -6.41 -10.67
CA THR A 266 4.40 -5.36 -10.02
C THR A 266 4.79 -3.96 -10.48
N GLY A 267 3.80 -3.15 -10.85
CA GLY A 267 3.98 -1.74 -11.20
C GLY A 267 3.30 -0.79 -10.22
N PHE A 268 4.05 0.20 -9.73
CA PHE A 268 3.58 1.39 -9.00
C PHE A 268 4.10 2.64 -9.73
N ILE A 269 3.99 2.66 -11.06
CA ILE A 269 4.64 3.68 -11.90
C ILE A 269 3.83 4.96 -11.90
N GLY A 270 4.44 6.05 -11.42
CA GLY A 270 3.81 7.37 -11.35
C GLY A 270 2.75 7.49 -10.26
N ASP A 271 2.78 6.60 -9.27
CA ASP A 271 1.81 6.57 -8.17
C ASP A 271 2.03 7.74 -7.20
N ILE A 272 0.95 8.16 -6.54
CA ILE A 272 1.00 9.23 -5.54
C ILE A 272 0.43 8.71 -4.22
N PHE A 273 1.29 8.60 -3.22
CA PHE A 273 0.93 8.26 -1.84
C PHE A 273 0.90 9.55 -1.02
N ASN A 274 -0.28 10.16 -0.86
CA ASN A 274 -0.45 11.38 -0.07
C ASN A 274 -0.41 11.10 1.44
N GLY A 275 -0.98 9.96 1.88
CA GLY A 275 -0.88 9.45 3.24
C GLY A 275 0.31 8.51 3.47
N MET A 276 0.28 7.80 4.60
CA MET A 276 1.30 6.80 4.93
C MET A 276 1.24 5.60 3.98
N ALA A 277 2.40 5.11 3.55
CA ALA A 277 2.53 3.96 2.65
C ALA A 277 3.29 2.81 3.34
N TYR A 278 2.57 1.78 3.77
CA TYR A 278 3.16 0.63 4.47
C TYR A 278 3.40 -0.53 3.50
N PHE A 279 4.66 -0.90 3.33
CA PHE A 279 5.15 -2.08 2.62
C PHE A 279 5.99 -2.99 3.55
N ALA A 280 5.71 -2.92 4.85
CA ALA A 280 6.46 -3.66 5.84
C ALA A 280 6.25 -5.16 5.65
N SER A 281 7.33 -5.94 5.67
CA SER A 281 7.31 -7.39 5.44
C SER A 281 6.64 -7.82 4.11
N THR A 282 6.47 -6.92 3.15
CA THR A 282 5.94 -7.25 1.81
C THR A 282 6.98 -8.04 1.03
N GLN A 283 6.53 -9.02 0.25
CA GLN A 283 7.39 -9.83 -0.61
C GLN A 283 7.06 -9.64 -2.09
N PHE A 284 8.07 -9.28 -2.89
CA PHE A 284 8.01 -9.18 -4.34
C PHE A 284 8.89 -10.28 -4.96
N ASP A 285 8.28 -11.22 -5.69
CA ASP A 285 8.98 -12.39 -6.25
C ASP A 285 9.50 -12.19 -7.69
N LYS A 286 9.08 -11.09 -8.32
CA LYS A 286 9.41 -10.69 -9.68
C LYS A 286 9.72 -9.20 -9.73
N GLU A 287 10.06 -8.73 -10.92
CA GLU A 287 10.38 -7.33 -11.19
C GLU A 287 9.31 -6.39 -10.61
N THR A 288 9.77 -5.39 -9.84
CA THR A 288 8.92 -4.36 -9.25
C THR A 288 9.41 -2.97 -9.64
N SER A 289 8.54 -2.14 -10.18
CA SER A 289 8.88 -0.76 -10.54
C SER A 289 8.04 0.26 -9.78
N PHE A 290 8.71 1.14 -9.03
CA PHE A 290 8.16 2.35 -8.38
C PHE A 290 8.52 3.61 -9.16
N LYS A 291 8.92 3.47 -10.43
CA LYS A 291 9.43 4.57 -11.24
C LYS A 291 8.48 5.77 -11.20
N GLN A 292 9.02 6.97 -10.94
CA GLN A 292 8.25 8.22 -10.86
C GLN A 292 7.20 8.28 -9.74
N ALA A 293 7.20 7.33 -8.79
CA ALA A 293 6.32 7.38 -7.64
C ALA A 293 6.66 8.54 -6.69
N GLN A 294 5.63 9.12 -6.09
CA GLN A 294 5.71 10.20 -5.11
C GLN A 294 5.15 9.72 -3.76
N PHE A 295 6.04 9.56 -2.79
CA PHE A 295 5.69 9.26 -1.41
C PHE A 295 5.69 10.56 -0.62
N ARG A 296 4.50 11.15 -0.41
CA ARG A 296 4.35 12.43 0.31
C ARG A 296 4.19 12.24 1.81
N GLY A 297 3.53 11.17 2.22
CA GLY A 297 3.56 10.67 3.61
C GLY A 297 4.78 9.79 3.88
N GLU A 298 4.90 9.28 5.10
CA GLU A 298 5.96 8.34 5.46
C GLU A 298 5.80 7.04 4.67
N SER A 299 6.92 6.44 4.29
CA SER A 299 6.92 5.18 3.56
C SER A 299 7.78 4.13 4.27
N ILE A 300 7.19 2.97 4.55
CA ILE A 300 7.77 1.95 5.43
C ILE A 300 7.92 0.65 4.65
N PHE A 301 9.12 0.38 4.16
CA PHE A 301 9.55 -0.87 3.51
C PHE A 301 10.34 -1.78 4.47
N ALA A 302 10.18 -1.60 5.78
CA ALA A 302 10.93 -2.36 6.77
C ALA A 302 10.71 -3.87 6.58
N LYS A 303 11.79 -4.65 6.51
CA LYS A 303 11.77 -6.10 6.27
C LYS A 303 11.12 -6.53 4.95
N ALA A 304 10.91 -5.61 4.01
CA ALA A 304 10.47 -5.96 2.67
C ALA A 304 11.52 -6.83 1.96
N LYS A 305 11.04 -7.73 1.10
CA LYS A 305 11.88 -8.64 0.30
C LYS A 305 11.65 -8.42 -1.17
N PHE A 306 12.69 -8.02 -1.88
CA PHE A 306 12.72 -7.90 -3.33
C PHE A 306 13.56 -9.05 -3.88
N ASN A 307 12.90 -10.12 -4.33
CA ASN A 307 13.56 -11.34 -4.79
C ASN A 307 14.01 -11.28 -6.26
N ASP A 308 13.71 -10.17 -6.94
CA ASP A 308 14.09 -9.87 -8.33
C ASP A 308 14.43 -8.37 -8.44
N LEU A 309 14.67 -7.87 -9.65
CA LEU A 309 14.97 -6.45 -9.91
C LEU A 309 13.92 -5.51 -9.28
N VAL A 310 14.39 -4.47 -8.58
CA VAL A 310 13.53 -3.38 -8.12
C VAL A 310 14.02 -2.01 -8.57
N GLU A 311 13.09 -1.19 -9.06
CA GLU A 311 13.36 0.15 -9.57
C GLU A 311 12.65 1.25 -8.77
N PHE A 312 13.43 2.08 -8.08
CA PHE A 312 13.04 3.38 -7.53
C PHE A 312 13.71 4.49 -8.34
N ILE A 313 13.35 4.61 -9.62
CA ILE A 313 13.95 5.59 -10.55
C ILE A 313 13.10 6.85 -10.59
N ASP A 314 13.74 8.02 -10.49
CA ASP A 314 13.08 9.33 -10.52
C ASP A 314 11.95 9.44 -9.47
N CYS A 315 12.09 8.78 -8.31
CA CYS A 315 11.12 8.82 -7.23
C CYS A 315 11.34 10.05 -6.33
N SER A 316 10.30 10.41 -5.57
CA SER A 316 10.41 11.43 -4.52
C SER A 316 9.79 10.94 -3.22
N PHE A 317 10.61 10.94 -2.17
CA PHE A 317 10.22 10.66 -0.80
C PHE A 317 10.26 11.96 0.00
N LEU A 318 9.10 12.56 0.28
CA LEU A 318 9.01 13.89 0.90
C LEU A 318 9.09 13.83 2.43
N ALA A 319 8.74 12.68 3.01
CA ALA A 319 8.77 12.43 4.45
C ALA A 319 9.77 11.30 4.77
N VAL A 320 9.71 10.81 6.02
CA VAL A 320 10.57 9.71 6.48
C VAL A 320 10.37 8.46 5.62
N THR A 321 11.47 7.80 5.26
CA THR A 321 11.46 6.56 4.48
C THR A 321 12.29 5.49 5.14
N VAL A 322 11.73 4.30 5.34
CA VAL A 322 12.36 3.23 6.12
C VAL A 322 12.49 1.96 5.28
N PHE A 323 13.70 1.59 4.91
CA PHE A 323 14.12 0.32 4.31
C PHE A 323 14.84 -0.59 5.30
N ARG A 324 14.72 -0.32 6.61
CA ARG A 324 15.39 -1.09 7.66
C ARG A 324 15.16 -2.60 7.54
N GLU A 325 16.23 -3.38 7.66
CA GLU A 325 16.23 -4.85 7.61
C GLU A 325 15.60 -5.43 6.31
N SER A 326 15.50 -4.63 5.24
CA SER A 326 15.05 -5.11 3.92
C SER A 326 16.12 -5.93 3.20
N GLU A 327 15.67 -6.81 2.29
CA GLU A 327 16.55 -7.68 1.51
C GLU A 327 16.29 -7.48 0.01
N PHE A 328 17.34 -7.14 -0.73
CA PHE A 328 17.36 -6.99 -2.19
C PHE A 328 18.21 -8.11 -2.77
N LEU A 329 17.58 -9.09 -3.44
CA LEU A 329 18.26 -10.31 -3.88
C LEU A 329 18.99 -10.15 -5.22
N ILE A 330 18.40 -9.36 -6.13
CA ILE A 330 18.97 -9.01 -7.43
C ILE A 330 19.27 -7.50 -7.41
N ASP A 331 19.53 -6.90 -8.56
CA ASP A 331 19.82 -5.49 -8.72
C ASP A 331 18.71 -4.59 -8.12
N ALA A 332 19.14 -3.54 -7.43
CA ALA A 332 18.25 -2.49 -6.93
C ALA A 332 18.72 -1.13 -7.44
N THR A 333 17.81 -0.29 -7.91
CA THR A 333 18.17 1.06 -8.37
C THR A 333 17.33 2.14 -7.70
N PHE A 334 18.00 3.18 -7.21
CA PHE A 334 17.46 4.39 -6.62
C PHE A 334 17.91 5.63 -7.42
N ARG A 335 18.15 5.46 -8.73
CA ARG A 335 18.70 6.49 -9.61
C ARG A 335 17.84 7.74 -9.65
N ASN A 336 18.48 8.90 -9.55
CA ASN A 336 17.84 10.23 -9.58
C ASN A 336 16.70 10.39 -8.55
N THR A 337 16.70 9.61 -7.49
CA THR A 337 15.67 9.68 -6.45
C THR A 337 15.99 10.76 -5.42
N SER A 338 14.96 11.47 -4.97
CA SER A 338 15.06 12.52 -3.97
C SER A 338 14.46 12.07 -2.64
N PHE A 339 15.30 11.96 -1.61
CA PHE A 339 14.92 11.75 -0.22
C PHE A 339 14.97 13.10 0.49
N LEU A 340 13.81 13.71 0.74
CA LEU A 340 13.72 15.02 1.39
C LEU A 340 13.56 14.93 2.91
N GLY A 341 13.02 13.82 3.41
CA GLY A 341 13.04 13.47 4.83
C GLY A 341 14.13 12.46 5.17
N PRO A 342 14.28 12.10 6.46
CA PRO A 342 15.24 11.07 6.90
C PRO A 342 15.03 9.74 6.18
N SER A 343 16.12 9.11 5.75
CA SER A 343 16.09 7.81 5.08
C SER A 343 16.87 6.76 5.89
N ASP A 344 16.18 5.72 6.36
CA ASP A 344 16.74 4.63 7.17
C ASP A 344 16.87 3.36 6.34
N PHE A 345 18.09 2.96 6.01
CA PHE A 345 18.44 1.71 5.35
C PHE A 345 19.06 0.69 6.32
N THR A 346 19.03 0.95 7.63
CA THR A 346 19.84 0.21 8.62
C THR A 346 19.63 -1.31 8.55
N ALA A 347 20.74 -2.05 8.66
CA ALA A 347 20.78 -3.52 8.61
C ALA A 347 20.12 -4.16 7.36
N SER A 348 19.89 -3.40 6.28
CA SER A 348 19.46 -3.96 4.99
C SER A 348 20.59 -4.73 4.30
N LYS A 349 20.21 -5.56 3.33
CA LYS A 349 21.14 -6.38 2.55
C LYS A 349 20.89 -6.23 1.06
N PHE A 350 21.93 -5.86 0.32
CA PHE A 350 21.96 -5.85 -1.14
C PHE A 350 22.81 -7.01 -1.62
N GLN A 351 22.18 -8.05 -2.16
CA GLN A 351 22.86 -9.28 -2.59
C GLN A 351 23.58 -9.11 -3.92
N ASP A 352 23.02 -8.31 -4.84
CA ASP A 352 23.64 -7.92 -6.10
C ASP A 352 23.90 -6.39 -6.14
N SER A 353 24.02 -5.81 -7.33
CA SER A 353 24.41 -4.41 -7.49
C SER A 353 23.33 -3.44 -7.01
N VAL A 354 23.77 -2.29 -6.49
CA VAL A 354 22.86 -1.20 -6.12
C VAL A 354 23.35 0.13 -6.67
N ASP A 355 22.41 0.89 -7.23
CA ASP A 355 22.69 2.16 -7.91
C ASP A 355 21.85 3.30 -7.33
N PHE A 356 22.47 4.12 -6.48
CA PHE A 356 22.00 5.38 -5.94
C PHE A 356 22.58 6.59 -6.72
N SER A 357 22.94 6.44 -7.98
CA SER A 357 23.60 7.53 -8.71
C SER A 357 22.64 8.67 -9.04
N GLY A 358 23.12 9.91 -8.87
CA GLY A 358 22.33 11.13 -9.09
C GLY A 358 21.27 11.42 -8.03
N SER A 359 21.20 10.63 -6.96
CA SER A 359 20.22 10.78 -5.89
C SER A 359 20.53 11.97 -4.99
N GLN A 360 19.51 12.50 -4.32
CA GLN A 360 19.64 13.61 -3.37
C GLN A 360 19.08 13.20 -2.01
N PHE A 361 19.86 13.43 -0.95
CA PHE A 361 19.49 13.18 0.44
C PHE A 361 19.54 14.51 1.19
N ALA A 362 18.37 15.13 1.37
CA ALA A 362 18.24 16.45 1.98
C ALA A 362 18.37 16.42 3.52
N ASP A 363 18.14 15.26 4.12
CA ASP A 363 18.24 15.00 5.56
C ASP A 363 19.16 13.78 5.78
N ASP A 364 19.26 13.30 7.03
CA ASP A 364 20.11 12.19 7.41
C ASP A 364 19.77 10.89 6.64
N ALA A 365 20.81 10.27 6.10
CA ALA A 365 20.76 9.00 5.41
C ALA A 365 21.52 7.92 6.20
N ASP A 366 20.79 7.02 6.84
CA ASP A 366 21.36 6.01 7.73
C ASP A 366 21.52 4.66 7.04
N PHE A 367 22.77 4.26 6.79
CA PHE A 367 23.15 2.95 6.24
C PHE A 367 23.91 2.12 7.29
N CYS A 368 23.69 2.38 8.58
CA CYS A 368 24.36 1.66 9.65
C CYS A 368 24.12 0.15 9.55
N GLY A 369 25.20 -0.62 9.57
CA GLY A 369 25.15 -2.08 9.53
C GLY A 369 24.64 -2.68 8.21
N VAL A 370 24.54 -1.90 7.13
CA VAL A 370 24.14 -2.41 5.81
C VAL A 370 25.21 -3.33 5.23
N ILE A 371 24.79 -4.37 4.51
CA ILE A 371 25.69 -5.29 3.81
C ILE A 371 25.45 -5.17 2.29
N PHE A 372 26.47 -4.74 1.57
CA PHE A 372 26.52 -4.70 0.11
C PHE A 372 27.40 -5.83 -0.42
N ASN A 373 26.77 -6.88 -0.94
CA ASN A 373 27.46 -8.03 -1.55
C ASN A 373 27.84 -7.79 -3.01
N GLY A 374 27.08 -6.97 -3.72
CA GLY A 374 27.41 -6.43 -5.04
C GLY A 374 28.06 -5.03 -4.97
N PRO A 375 28.44 -4.45 -6.13
CA PRO A 375 28.92 -3.07 -6.21
C PRO A 375 27.84 -2.07 -5.76
N ALA A 376 28.27 -1.01 -5.09
CA ALA A 376 27.39 0.09 -4.68
C ALA A 376 27.82 1.40 -5.35
N ASP A 377 26.93 2.00 -6.12
CA ASP A 377 27.19 3.27 -6.81
C ASP A 377 26.39 4.41 -6.18
N PHE A 378 27.08 5.40 -5.61
CA PHE A 378 26.52 6.66 -5.11
C PHE A 378 26.94 7.85 -5.98
N SER A 379 27.55 7.63 -7.14
CA SER A 379 28.17 8.69 -7.94
C SER A 379 27.16 9.78 -8.33
N ARG A 380 27.64 11.03 -8.37
CA ARG A 380 26.83 12.23 -8.65
C ARG A 380 25.73 12.52 -7.62
N SER A 381 25.75 11.87 -6.47
CA SER A 381 24.75 12.10 -5.42
C SER A 381 25.15 13.22 -4.48
N THR A 382 24.15 13.83 -3.84
CA THR A 382 24.36 14.92 -2.87
C THR A 382 23.73 14.56 -1.54
N PHE A 383 24.52 14.65 -0.47
CA PHE A 383 24.10 14.47 0.92
C PHE A 383 24.25 15.81 1.64
N PHE A 384 23.12 16.46 1.92
CA PHE A 384 23.08 17.79 2.52
C PHE A 384 23.37 17.74 4.03
N GLU A 385 22.97 16.66 4.69
CA GLU A 385 23.27 16.38 6.10
C GLU A 385 24.23 15.18 6.21
N LYS A 386 23.94 14.21 7.08
CA LYS A 386 24.84 13.08 7.34
C LYS A 386 24.50 11.87 6.48
N ILE A 387 25.53 11.23 5.91
CA ILE A 387 25.47 9.82 5.52
C ILE A 387 26.20 8.97 6.56
N ASN A 388 25.46 8.07 7.20
CA ASN A 388 25.98 7.20 8.24
C ASN A 388 26.31 5.81 7.67
N LEU A 389 27.59 5.51 7.44
CA LEU A 389 28.07 4.18 7.01
C LEU A 389 28.73 3.40 8.17
N GLN A 390 28.32 3.67 9.40
CA GLN A 390 28.86 2.98 10.56
C GLN A 390 28.57 1.48 10.50
N ASP A 391 29.55 0.63 10.79
CA ASP A 391 29.39 -0.84 10.77
C ASP A 391 28.95 -1.41 9.40
N THR A 392 28.93 -0.61 8.33
CA THR A 392 28.56 -1.03 6.97
C THR A 392 29.65 -1.91 6.36
N GLU A 393 29.24 -2.94 5.61
CA GLU A 393 30.13 -3.86 4.90
C GLU A 393 29.92 -3.79 3.38
N PHE A 394 30.98 -3.42 2.66
CA PHE A 394 31.08 -3.44 1.21
C PHE A 394 32.01 -4.59 0.79
N ASN A 395 31.43 -5.64 0.20
CA ASN A 395 32.17 -6.80 -0.29
C ASN A 395 32.67 -6.62 -1.75
N LYS A 396 32.31 -5.51 -2.38
CA LYS A 396 32.76 -5.05 -3.71
C LYS A 396 33.09 -3.56 -3.68
N ASN A 397 33.43 -3.03 -4.84
CA ASN A 397 33.78 -1.63 -5.01
C ASN A 397 32.59 -0.72 -4.69
N VAL A 398 32.90 0.42 -4.05
CA VAL A 398 31.92 1.47 -3.78
C VAL A 398 32.36 2.79 -4.40
N HIS A 399 31.44 3.42 -5.13
CA HIS A 399 31.71 4.63 -5.91
C HIS A 399 30.99 5.85 -5.32
N PHE A 400 31.74 6.90 -5.02
CA PHE A 400 31.24 8.22 -4.61
C PHE A 400 31.80 9.32 -5.53
N GLU A 401 32.01 8.98 -6.80
CA GLU A 401 32.62 9.90 -7.75
C GLU A 401 31.66 11.07 -8.04
N SER A 402 32.19 12.29 -8.05
CA SER A 402 31.40 13.52 -8.22
C SER A 402 30.29 13.71 -7.18
N CYS A 403 30.45 13.18 -5.97
CA CYS A 403 29.52 13.40 -4.87
C CYS A 403 29.78 14.73 -4.16
N ARG A 404 28.78 15.17 -3.39
CA ARG A 404 28.92 16.22 -2.37
C ARG A 404 28.37 15.69 -1.07
N ILE A 405 29.19 15.66 -0.03
CA ILE A 405 28.82 15.11 1.27
C ILE A 405 29.14 16.15 2.35
N ASN A 406 28.13 16.57 3.10
CA ASN A 406 28.36 17.42 4.26
C ASN A 406 29.05 16.64 5.38
N THR A 407 28.40 15.60 5.92
CA THR A 407 29.01 14.73 6.95
C THR A 407 29.01 13.27 6.51
N LEU A 408 30.18 12.62 6.58
CA LEU A 408 30.35 11.19 6.31
C LEU A 408 30.81 10.48 7.58
N ASN A 409 30.12 9.42 8.01
CA ASN A 409 30.59 8.54 9.08
C ASN A 409 31.07 7.20 8.53
N LEU A 410 32.37 6.89 8.70
CA LEU A 410 33.01 5.64 8.27
C LEU A 410 33.41 4.72 9.43
N THR A 411 32.99 5.03 10.66
CA THR A 411 33.38 4.29 11.87
C THR A 411 33.09 2.79 11.72
N ARG A 412 34.11 1.94 11.91
CA ARG A 412 34.05 0.48 11.73
C ARG A 412 33.53 -0.03 10.36
N SER A 413 33.48 0.81 9.34
CA SER A 413 33.08 0.41 8.00
C SER A 413 34.12 -0.53 7.34
N ARG A 414 33.66 -1.50 6.57
CA ARG A 414 34.51 -2.44 5.82
C ARG A 414 34.32 -2.23 4.32
N TYR A 415 35.40 -1.93 3.61
CA TYR A 415 35.45 -1.90 2.15
C TYR A 415 36.85 -2.30 1.66
N GLU A 416 36.97 -2.75 0.41
CA GLU A 416 38.26 -3.02 -0.23
C GLU A 416 38.73 -1.82 -1.09
N TRP A 417 37.81 -1.25 -1.88
CA TRP A 417 38.05 -0.07 -2.71
C TRP A 417 36.92 0.94 -2.53
N LEU A 418 37.28 2.16 -2.13
CA LEU A 418 36.38 3.29 -1.97
C LEU A 418 36.82 4.43 -2.89
N PHE A 419 36.04 4.70 -3.94
CA PHE A 419 36.30 5.77 -4.89
C PHE A 419 35.61 7.06 -4.43
N LEU A 420 36.26 7.79 -3.52
CA LEU A 420 35.75 9.01 -2.90
C LEU A 420 36.85 10.08 -2.83
N HIS A 421 36.75 11.19 -3.55
CA HIS A 421 37.74 12.27 -3.40
C HIS A 421 37.61 12.96 -2.03
N TRP A 422 38.75 13.35 -1.45
CA TRP A 422 38.82 13.96 -0.13
C TRP A 422 38.06 15.29 -0.05
N ASP A 423 38.13 16.07 -1.13
CA ASP A 423 37.44 17.36 -1.26
C ASP A 423 35.92 17.26 -1.42
N SER A 424 35.38 16.05 -1.57
CA SER A 424 33.94 15.80 -1.68
C SER A 424 33.25 15.75 -0.32
N VAL A 425 34.01 15.68 0.79
CA VAL A 425 33.50 15.55 2.16
C VAL A 425 33.85 16.79 2.98
N SER A 426 32.86 17.41 3.62
CA SER A 426 33.11 18.58 4.48
C SER A 426 33.55 18.17 5.90
N HIS A 427 32.89 17.16 6.47
CA HIS A 427 33.14 16.65 7.81
C HIS A 427 33.21 15.11 7.78
N LEU A 428 34.24 14.54 8.40
CA LEU A 428 34.46 13.09 8.42
C LEU A 428 34.48 12.57 9.86
N GLU A 429 33.47 11.78 10.22
CA GLU A 429 33.43 11.02 11.46
C GLU A 429 34.08 9.64 11.24
N LYS A 430 35.05 9.29 12.09
CA LYS A 430 35.87 8.09 11.94
C LYS A 430 36.51 7.68 13.26
N ASP A 431 36.81 6.39 13.38
CA ASP A 431 37.78 5.87 14.35
C ASP A 431 39.20 5.81 13.75
N ASP A 432 40.20 5.48 14.57
CA ASP A 432 41.61 5.42 14.15
C ASP A 432 41.85 4.43 13.01
N GLU A 433 41.11 3.32 12.97
CA GLU A 433 41.29 2.30 11.93
C GLU A 433 40.63 2.69 10.62
N ALA A 434 39.42 3.26 10.67
CA ALA A 434 38.77 3.86 9.52
C ALA A 434 39.64 4.96 8.90
N HIS A 435 40.32 5.77 9.73
CA HIS A 435 41.24 6.80 9.26
C HIS A 435 42.44 6.23 8.49
N LYS A 436 43.17 5.28 9.09
CA LYS A 436 44.33 4.61 8.45
C LYS A 436 43.92 3.91 7.16
N LYS A 437 42.75 3.25 7.17
CA LYS A 437 42.21 2.55 6.02
C LYS A 437 41.91 3.50 4.86
N LEU A 438 41.33 4.66 5.13
CA LEU A 438 41.06 5.67 4.10
C LEU A 438 42.35 6.20 3.47
N ILE A 439 43.38 6.48 4.27
CA ILE A 439 44.71 6.89 3.76
C ILE A 439 45.30 5.80 2.85
N SER A 440 45.30 4.55 3.32
CA SER A 440 45.81 3.40 2.56
C SER A 440 45.04 3.22 1.25
N ASN A 441 43.72 3.39 1.27
CA ASN A 441 42.88 3.38 0.08
C ASN A 441 43.36 4.42 -0.95
N TYR A 442 43.61 5.68 -0.53
CA TYR A 442 44.13 6.70 -1.44
C TYR A 442 45.51 6.38 -2.01
N GLU A 443 46.42 5.84 -1.20
CA GLU A 443 47.75 5.47 -1.68
C GLU A 443 47.69 4.34 -2.70
N ARG A 444 46.84 3.33 -2.46
CA ARG A 444 46.59 2.23 -3.39
C ARG A 444 45.95 2.69 -4.70
N LEU A 445 45.05 3.67 -4.64
CA LEU A 445 44.46 4.34 -5.81
C LEU A 445 45.44 5.30 -6.51
N GLN A 446 46.62 5.53 -5.94
CA GLN A 446 47.62 6.51 -6.40
C GLN A 446 47.12 7.97 -6.38
N TRP A 447 46.14 8.28 -5.53
CA TRP A 447 45.61 9.63 -5.32
C TRP A 447 46.42 10.37 -4.27
N GLN A 448 47.62 10.81 -4.68
CA GLN A 448 48.63 11.37 -3.76
C GLN A 448 48.15 12.62 -3.01
N LYS A 449 47.40 13.49 -3.70
CA LYS A 449 46.85 14.72 -3.11
C LYS A 449 45.81 14.41 -2.02
N ASP A 450 44.84 13.54 -2.33
CA ASP A 450 43.82 13.12 -1.36
C ASP A 450 44.47 12.42 -0.14
N SER A 451 45.49 11.59 -0.37
CA SER A 451 46.25 10.96 0.71
C SER A 451 46.95 11.97 1.62
N SER A 452 47.60 13.00 1.04
CA SER A 452 48.27 14.05 1.84
C SER A 452 47.27 14.89 2.62
N ASP A 453 46.17 15.30 1.99
CA ASP A 453 45.16 16.17 2.60
C ASP A 453 44.47 15.44 3.77
N CYS A 454 44.13 14.17 3.58
CA CYS A 454 43.57 13.29 4.62
C CYS A 454 44.51 13.16 5.83
N ARG A 455 45.82 12.93 5.61
CA ARG A 455 46.82 12.86 6.69
C ARG A 455 46.94 14.17 7.47
N SER A 456 46.96 15.29 6.75
CA SER A 456 47.11 16.61 7.35
C SER A 456 45.94 16.94 8.27
N ALA A 457 44.71 16.55 7.91
CA ALA A 457 43.53 16.76 8.76
C ALA A 457 43.67 16.10 10.15
N CYS A 458 44.16 14.86 10.22
CA CYS A 458 44.39 14.19 11.51
C CYS A 458 45.48 14.86 12.36
N SER A 459 46.52 15.41 11.71
CA SER A 459 47.59 16.14 12.41
C SER A 459 47.13 17.47 13.02
N ILE A 460 46.02 18.03 12.51
CA ILE A 460 45.39 19.25 13.03
C ILE A 460 44.46 18.89 14.20
N GLU A 461 43.69 17.80 14.09
CA GLU A 461 42.86 17.26 15.19
C GLU A 461 43.70 16.91 16.44
N THR A 462 44.85 16.24 16.27
CA THR A 462 45.77 15.91 17.38
C THR A 462 46.49 17.13 17.97
N LYS A 463 46.61 18.24 17.24
CA LYS A 463 47.16 19.50 17.76
C LYS A 463 46.13 20.39 18.46
N ALA A 464 44.83 20.08 18.31
CA ALA A 464 43.73 20.81 18.91
C ALA A 464 43.33 20.29 20.31
N GLU A 465 43.90 19.19 20.81
CA GLU A 465 43.86 18.89 22.25
C GLU A 465 44.68 19.95 23.01
N PRO A 466 44.10 20.74 23.93
CA PRO A 466 44.93 21.57 24.78
C PRO A 466 45.78 20.63 25.62
N ALA A 467 47.10 20.75 25.49
CA ALA A 467 48.04 20.11 26.40
C ALA A 467 47.54 20.37 27.82
N LYS A 468 47.04 19.32 28.50
CA LYS A 468 46.68 19.38 29.91
C LYS A 468 47.94 19.72 30.66
N ASN A 469 48.13 21.00 30.95
CA ASN A 469 49.23 21.49 31.73
C ASN A 469 48.99 21.03 33.17
N TYR A 470 49.62 19.92 33.54
CA TYR A 470 49.60 19.37 34.89
C TYR A 470 50.59 20.10 35.82
N SER A 471 50.97 21.35 35.54
CA SER A 471 51.86 22.15 36.40
C SER A 471 51.32 22.28 37.83
N TRP A 472 49.99 22.27 38.00
CA TRP A 472 49.33 22.32 39.30
C TRP A 472 49.42 21.01 40.10
N ILE A 473 49.64 19.86 39.45
CA ILE A 473 49.84 18.56 40.14
C ILE A 473 51.26 18.47 40.72
N MET A 474 52.24 19.09 40.06
CA MET A 474 53.62 19.17 40.58
C MET A 474 53.77 20.17 41.74
N GLU A 475 52.88 21.16 41.85
CA GLU A 475 52.81 22.06 43.03
C GLU A 475 52.17 21.40 44.26
N MET A 476 51.20 20.48 44.07
CA MET A 476 50.60 19.73 45.19
C MET A 476 51.54 18.67 45.80
N LEU A 477 52.55 18.20 45.06
CA LEU A 477 53.48 17.17 45.53
C LEU A 477 54.72 17.72 46.27
N ASN A 478 54.86 19.05 46.38
CA ASN A 478 56.07 19.69 46.92
C ASN A 478 55.95 20.31 48.32
N ILE A 479 54.90 20.02 49.09
CA ILE A 479 54.81 20.49 50.49
C ILE A 479 54.79 19.30 51.46
N HIS A 480 55.98 18.73 51.71
CA HIS A 480 56.32 18.12 53.00
C HIS A 480 57.84 18.07 53.23
N ARG A 481 58.42 19.19 53.71
CA ARG A 481 59.50 19.19 54.71
C ARG A 481 59.47 20.50 55.49
N PHE A 482 58.85 20.50 56.66
CA PHE A 482 59.52 21.02 57.85
C PHE A 482 58.98 20.33 59.10
N THR A 483 59.82 19.44 59.59
CA THR A 483 59.81 18.85 60.93
C THR A 483 60.04 19.92 62.00
N GLN A 484 59.22 19.91 63.06
CA GLN A 484 59.53 20.19 64.47
C GLN A 484 58.17 20.14 65.19
N GLY A 485 57.90 19.42 66.26
CA GLY A 485 58.66 18.57 67.18
C GLY A 485 57.66 18.34 68.33
N PHE A 486 57.44 17.08 68.70
CA PHE A 486 56.52 16.71 69.77
C PHE A 486 57.01 17.15 71.16
N ALA A 487 56.03 17.28 72.07
CA ALA A 487 56.03 17.07 73.53
C ALA A 487 55.63 18.36 74.31
N LEU A 488 54.67 18.39 75.24
CA LEU A 488 54.16 17.37 76.16
C LEU A 488 52.64 17.55 76.45
N GLN A 489 52.00 16.41 76.75
CA GLN A 489 50.71 16.13 77.42
C GLN A 489 50.55 16.80 78.81
N PRO A 490 49.45 16.59 79.59
CA PRO A 490 48.07 16.16 79.26
C PRO A 490 46.99 17.00 80.03
N ASP A 491 45.68 16.81 79.79
CA ASP A 491 44.78 16.24 80.82
C ASP A 491 43.33 15.97 80.35
N GLN A 492 42.85 14.81 80.80
CA GLN A 492 41.51 14.35 81.20
C GLN A 492 40.22 15.02 80.68
N GLY A 493 39.27 14.14 80.28
CA GLY A 493 37.91 14.22 80.84
C GLY A 493 36.77 14.09 79.84
N THR A 494 36.09 12.92 79.88
CA THR A 494 34.61 12.73 79.80
C THR A 494 33.85 13.40 78.64
N GLY A 495 32.99 12.76 77.85
CA GLY A 495 32.21 11.54 78.01
C GLY A 495 30.82 11.75 77.40
N LYS A 496 30.31 10.71 76.72
CA LYS A 496 28.91 10.37 76.37
C LYS A 496 28.12 11.23 75.36
N ASN A 497 27.68 10.53 74.30
CA ASN A 497 26.30 10.27 73.81
C ASN A 497 25.24 11.35 74.12
N ASP A 498 24.37 11.78 73.20
CA ASP A 498 23.67 11.06 72.12
C ASP A 498 23.72 11.75 70.74
#